data_AF-F0Y8S0-F1
#
_entry.id   AF-F0Y8S0-F1
#
_cell.length_a   1.000
_cell.length_b   1.000
_cell.length_c   1.000
_cell.angle_alpha   90.00
_cell.angle_beta   90.00
_cell.angle_gamma   90.00
#
_symmetry.space_group_name_H-M   'P 1'
#
loop_
_entity.id
_entity.type
_entity.pdbx_description
1 polymer ?
#
loop_
_entity_poly.entity_id
_entity_poly.type
_entity_poly.pdbx_seq_one_letter_code
_entity_poly.pdbx_strand_id
1 'polypeptide(L)'
;MVAVEARYADPQQLLVLESSCGSLKDALGEPGAAFEKEAFAGRHVAVYMGCGGVCYGGGALASASSIVGDPKLNLYTGTSWSLSVVSGRVSFVLGLTGPCLALDTACCSALVAAHVATGALSLKECDQALAATVGLLTEPASTAFSIAGMISPRGRCHTLDAQGDGYVRGEGCVTLVLDPEAENGAQLAGSATMQDGLSASLTAPNGSAQRRLLKAVPSESDYDGAVESLEMHGTGTALGDP
;
A
#
# COMPACT_ATOMS: atom_id res chain seq x y z
N MET A 1 -19.74 -5.16 -10.09
CA MET A 1 -20.08 -5.48 -8.67
C MET A 1 -21.55 -5.16 -8.46
N VAL A 2 -22.30 -6.06 -7.83
CA VAL A 2 -23.74 -5.84 -7.58
C VAL A 2 -23.94 -4.88 -6.41
N ALA A 3 -25.02 -4.09 -6.44
CA ALA A 3 -25.27 -3.04 -5.44
C ALA A 3 -25.33 -3.55 -3.99
N VAL A 4 -25.74 -4.81 -3.79
CA VAL A 4 -25.78 -5.44 -2.47
C VAL A 4 -24.37 -5.76 -1.95
N GLU A 5 -23.47 -6.24 -2.80
CA GLU A 5 -22.08 -6.55 -2.44
C GLU A 5 -21.33 -5.29 -2.02
N ALA A 6 -21.50 -4.21 -2.78
CA ALA A 6 -20.81 -2.94 -2.53
C ALA A 6 -21.12 -2.36 -1.14
N ARG A 7 -22.29 -2.64 -0.56
CA ARG A 7 -22.67 -2.20 0.80
C ARG A 7 -21.88 -2.90 1.90
N TYR A 8 -21.36 -4.09 1.63
CA TYR A 8 -20.61 -4.88 2.59
C TYR A 8 -19.11 -4.81 2.36
N ALA A 9 -18.66 -4.41 1.18
CA ALA A 9 -17.23 -4.28 0.87
C ALA A 9 -16.55 -3.25 1.79
N ASP A 10 -15.33 -3.57 2.24
CA ASP A 10 -14.48 -2.57 2.90
C ASP A 10 -14.27 -1.39 1.93
N PRO A 11 -14.51 -0.13 2.36
CA PRO A 11 -14.32 1.05 1.51
C PRO A 11 -12.93 1.13 0.87
N GLN A 12 -11.91 0.57 1.52
CA GLN A 12 -10.55 0.48 0.97
C GLN A 12 -10.52 -0.29 -0.36
N GLN A 13 -11.32 -1.34 -0.51
CA GLN A 13 -11.43 -2.12 -1.75
C GLN A 13 -12.06 -1.33 -2.89
N LEU A 14 -12.94 -0.38 -2.57
CA LEU A 14 -13.61 0.47 -3.55
C LEU A 14 -12.69 1.61 -3.98
N LEU A 15 -12.05 2.29 -3.02
CA LEU A 15 -11.12 3.38 -3.26
C LEU A 15 -9.95 2.94 -4.13
N VAL A 16 -9.36 1.78 -3.83
CA VAL A 16 -8.22 1.31 -4.60
C VAL A 16 -8.60 0.83 -5.99
N LEU A 17 -9.81 0.31 -6.18
CA LEU A 17 -10.33 -0.01 -7.50
C LEU A 17 -10.48 1.26 -8.35
N GLU A 18 -11.05 2.32 -7.79
CA GLU A 18 -11.18 3.61 -8.46
C GLU A 18 -9.82 4.25 -8.78
N SER A 19 -8.91 4.29 -7.80
CA SER A 19 -7.52 4.76 -7.96
C SER A 19 -6.79 4.00 -9.07
N SER A 20 -6.95 2.68 -9.12
CA SER A 20 -6.31 1.83 -10.14
C SER A 20 -6.88 2.08 -11.53
N CYS A 21 -8.21 2.24 -11.65
CA CYS A 21 -8.85 2.62 -12.91
C CYS A 21 -8.35 3.99 -13.39
N GLY A 22 -8.25 4.98 -12.51
CA GLY A 22 -7.75 6.31 -12.84
C GLY A 22 -6.30 6.26 -13.34
N SER A 23 -5.43 5.60 -12.58
CA SER A 23 -4.00 5.51 -12.89
C SER A 23 -3.73 4.78 -14.22
N LEU A 24 -4.51 3.74 -14.53
CA LEU A 24 -4.42 3.04 -15.82
C LEU A 24 -4.86 3.91 -17.01
N LYS A 25 -5.90 4.75 -16.84
CA LYS A 25 -6.30 5.70 -17.90
C LYS A 25 -5.22 6.75 -18.14
N ASP A 26 -4.67 7.28 -17.06
CA ASP A 26 -3.60 8.27 -17.14
C ASP A 26 -2.37 7.68 -17.85
N ALA A 27 -2.02 6.43 -17.55
CA ALA A 27 -0.95 5.71 -18.24
C ALA A 27 -1.23 5.44 -19.72
N LEU A 28 -2.50 5.32 -20.15
CA LEU A 28 -2.87 5.23 -21.56
C LEU A 28 -2.92 6.59 -22.28
N GLY A 29 -2.71 7.71 -21.57
CA GLY A 29 -2.85 9.05 -22.15
C GLY A 29 -4.30 9.45 -22.43
N GLU A 30 -5.27 8.81 -21.77
CA GLU A 30 -6.70 9.09 -21.92
C GLU A 30 -7.34 9.65 -20.61
N PRO A 31 -6.80 10.73 -20.03
CA PRO A 31 -7.35 11.31 -18.81
C PRO A 31 -8.78 11.81 -19.06
N GLY A 32 -9.75 11.27 -18.31
CA GLY A 32 -11.16 11.65 -18.39
C GLY A 32 -12.02 10.85 -19.38
N ALA A 33 -11.44 9.92 -20.16
CA ALA A 33 -12.22 9.01 -21.00
C ALA A 33 -13.04 8.03 -20.16
N ALA A 34 -14.09 7.44 -20.75
CA ALA A 34 -14.83 6.35 -20.11
C ALA A 34 -13.89 5.16 -19.86
N PHE A 35 -14.03 4.47 -18.73
CA PHE A 35 -13.21 3.29 -18.48
C PHE A 35 -13.75 2.12 -19.29
N GLU A 36 -13.02 1.69 -20.32
CA GLU A 36 -13.35 0.50 -21.10
C GLU A 36 -12.64 -0.71 -20.49
N LYS A 37 -13.40 -1.53 -19.76
CA LYS A 37 -12.87 -2.72 -19.11
C LYS A 37 -12.23 -3.68 -20.12
N GLU A 38 -12.83 -3.76 -21.30
CA GLU A 38 -12.40 -4.62 -22.41
C GLU A 38 -11.00 -4.27 -22.91
N ALA A 39 -10.56 -3.01 -22.75
CA ALA A 39 -9.20 -2.58 -23.10
C ALA A 39 -8.12 -3.18 -22.18
N PHE A 40 -8.50 -3.70 -21.01
CA PHE A 40 -7.57 -4.25 -20.02
C PHE A 40 -7.73 -5.76 -19.79
N ALA A 41 -8.89 -6.33 -20.15
CA ALA A 41 -9.18 -7.73 -19.94
C ALA A 41 -8.16 -8.64 -20.66
N GLY A 42 -7.58 -9.57 -19.93
CA GLY A 42 -6.60 -10.53 -20.43
C GLY A 42 -5.16 -10.03 -20.43
N ARG A 43 -4.90 -8.74 -20.19
CA ARG A 43 -3.53 -8.20 -20.12
C ARG A 43 -2.78 -8.79 -18.94
N HIS A 44 -1.49 -9.06 -19.18
CA HIS A 44 -0.58 -9.64 -18.20
C HIS A 44 -0.03 -8.56 -17.25
N VAL A 45 -0.94 -7.89 -16.54
CA VAL A 45 -0.63 -6.82 -15.59
C VAL A 45 -0.67 -7.41 -14.18
N ALA A 46 0.41 -7.21 -13.41
CA ALA A 46 0.46 -7.60 -12.02
C ALA A 46 -0.24 -6.59 -11.11
N VAL A 47 -0.69 -7.02 -9.94
CA VAL A 47 -1.27 -6.17 -8.89
C VAL A 47 -0.59 -6.47 -7.56
N TYR A 48 0.23 -5.54 -7.10
CA TYR A 48 0.89 -5.55 -5.80
C TYR A 48 0.28 -4.48 -4.90
N MET A 49 -0.29 -4.90 -3.78
CA MET A 49 -1.12 -4.08 -2.91
C MET A 49 -0.52 -3.99 -1.52
N GLY A 50 -0.04 -2.81 -1.12
CA GLY A 50 0.33 -2.53 0.26
C GLY A 50 -0.88 -2.08 1.09
N CYS A 51 -1.29 -2.85 2.09
CA CYS A 51 -2.42 -2.50 2.95
C CYS A 51 -2.18 -2.97 4.38
N GLY A 52 -2.05 -2.02 5.31
CA GLY A 52 -1.73 -2.26 6.73
C GLY A 52 -2.91 -2.75 7.59
N GLY A 53 -3.91 -3.37 6.97
CA GLY A 53 -5.08 -3.91 7.65
C GLY A 53 -6.42 -3.58 6.98
N VAL A 54 -7.31 -4.55 7.03
CA VAL A 54 -8.69 -4.51 6.54
C VAL A 54 -9.61 -4.67 7.74
N CYS A 55 -10.39 -3.64 8.03
CA CYS A 55 -11.03 -3.50 9.34
C CYS A 55 -12.55 -3.34 9.26
N TYR A 56 -13.09 -2.96 8.10
CA TYR A 56 -14.50 -2.61 7.99
C TYR A 56 -15.44 -3.82 8.11
N GLY A 57 -15.08 -4.95 7.50
CA GLY A 57 -15.90 -6.18 7.55
C GLY A 57 -15.56 -7.13 8.71
N GLY A 58 -14.36 -7.03 9.30
CA GLY A 58 -13.90 -7.93 10.36
C GLY A 58 -14.71 -7.81 11.66
N GLY A 59 -15.23 -6.62 11.95
CA GLY A 59 -16.09 -6.37 13.12
C GLY A 59 -17.42 -7.14 13.10
N ALA A 60 -17.97 -7.43 11.91
CA ALA A 60 -19.17 -8.23 11.79
C ALA A 60 -18.93 -9.68 12.22
N LEU A 61 -17.79 -10.26 11.84
CA LEU A 61 -17.39 -11.60 12.26
C LEU A 61 -17.01 -11.64 13.75
N ALA A 62 -16.24 -10.66 14.22
CA ALA A 62 -15.81 -10.59 15.62
C ALA A 62 -16.96 -10.34 16.61
N SER A 63 -18.05 -9.72 16.15
CA SER A 63 -19.24 -9.43 16.97
C SER A 63 -20.43 -10.36 16.70
N ALA A 64 -20.24 -11.40 15.87
CA ALA A 64 -21.28 -12.38 15.59
C ALA A 64 -21.46 -13.29 16.81
N SER A 65 -22.73 -13.49 17.19
CA SER A 65 -23.11 -14.33 18.32
C SER A 65 -23.18 -15.82 17.94
N SER A 66 -23.43 -16.10 16.66
CA SER A 66 -23.40 -17.42 16.04
C SER A 66 -22.95 -17.30 14.59
N ILE A 67 -22.40 -18.38 14.02
CA ILE A 67 -22.10 -18.44 12.58
C ILE A 67 -23.40 -18.62 11.77
N VAL A 68 -24.34 -19.39 12.31
CA VAL A 68 -25.61 -19.72 11.64
C VAL A 68 -26.68 -18.73 12.08
N GLY A 69 -27.31 -18.07 11.11
CA GLY A 69 -28.49 -17.22 11.31
C GLY A 69 -28.21 -15.83 11.88
N ASP A 70 -26.95 -15.46 12.11
CA ASP A 70 -26.63 -14.09 12.57
C ASP A 70 -26.83 -13.11 11.41
N PRO A 71 -27.69 -12.08 11.57
CA PRO A 71 -28.04 -11.14 10.50
C PRO A 71 -26.86 -10.25 10.07
N LYS A 72 -25.77 -10.22 10.85
CA LYS A 72 -24.54 -9.50 10.48
C LYS A 72 -23.70 -10.26 9.45
N LEU A 73 -23.93 -11.56 9.29
CA LEU A 73 -23.21 -12.42 8.38
C LEU A 73 -24.01 -12.65 7.10
N ASN A 74 -23.33 -12.60 5.95
CA ASN A 74 -23.91 -12.86 4.64
C ASN A 74 -22.84 -13.43 3.68
N LEU A 75 -23.24 -13.73 2.44
CA LEU A 75 -22.35 -14.35 1.46
C LEU A 75 -21.11 -13.51 1.09
N TYR A 76 -21.14 -12.19 1.33
CA TYR A 76 -20.04 -11.27 1.10
C TYR A 76 -19.16 -11.07 2.34
N THR A 77 -19.51 -11.66 3.49
CA THR A 77 -18.71 -11.52 4.71
C THR A 77 -17.28 -12.02 4.52
N GLY A 78 -17.02 -13.03 3.69
CA GLY A 78 -15.65 -13.46 3.40
C GLY A 78 -14.88 -12.44 2.55
N THR A 79 -15.55 -11.86 1.54
CA THR A 79 -14.92 -10.94 0.60
C THR A 79 -14.87 -9.49 1.11
N SER A 80 -15.60 -9.17 2.17
CA SER A 80 -15.65 -7.83 2.72
C SER A 80 -14.40 -7.40 3.47
N TRP A 81 -13.61 -8.31 4.04
CA TRP A 81 -12.48 -7.95 4.91
C TRP A 81 -11.22 -8.77 4.67
N SER A 82 -11.17 -9.64 3.66
CA SER A 82 -9.94 -10.39 3.41
C SER A 82 -8.88 -9.51 2.73
N LEU A 83 -7.64 -9.54 3.23
CA LEU A 83 -6.54 -8.76 2.69
C LEU A 83 -6.25 -9.11 1.21
N SER A 84 -6.31 -10.39 0.86
CA SER A 84 -6.11 -10.84 -0.52
C SER A 84 -7.15 -10.28 -1.49
N VAL A 85 -8.37 -10.03 -1.01
CA VAL A 85 -9.47 -9.49 -1.84
C VAL A 85 -9.22 -8.04 -2.21
N VAL A 86 -8.41 -7.27 -1.46
CA VAL A 86 -8.06 -5.90 -1.84
C VAL A 86 -7.33 -5.87 -3.18
N SER A 87 -6.29 -6.69 -3.35
CA SER A 87 -5.62 -6.89 -4.64
C SER A 87 -6.48 -7.64 -5.65
N GLY A 88 -7.08 -8.76 -5.23
CA GLY A 88 -7.81 -9.67 -6.11
C GLY A 88 -9.04 -9.03 -6.74
N ARG A 89 -9.70 -8.09 -6.06
CA ARG A 89 -10.84 -7.36 -6.62
C ARG A 89 -10.42 -6.46 -7.77
N VAL A 90 -9.25 -5.83 -7.71
CA VAL A 90 -8.70 -5.05 -8.83
C VAL A 90 -8.47 -5.97 -10.02
N SER A 91 -7.70 -7.05 -9.85
CA SER A 91 -7.43 -8.01 -10.93
C SER A 91 -8.72 -8.61 -11.51
N PHE A 92 -9.66 -9.03 -10.66
CA PHE A 92 -10.93 -9.61 -11.09
C PHE A 92 -11.82 -8.64 -11.85
N VAL A 93 -12.00 -7.42 -11.32
CA VAL A 93 -12.89 -6.43 -11.95
C VAL A 93 -12.31 -5.96 -13.27
N LEU A 94 -10.98 -5.80 -13.37
CA LEU A 94 -10.30 -5.34 -14.58
C LEU A 94 -9.94 -6.46 -15.56
N GLY A 95 -10.01 -7.72 -15.12
CA GLY A 95 -9.65 -8.89 -15.93
C GLY A 95 -8.13 -9.04 -16.13
N LEU A 96 -7.31 -8.56 -15.19
CA LEU A 96 -5.85 -8.67 -15.25
C LEU A 96 -5.40 -10.08 -14.88
N THR A 97 -4.38 -10.58 -15.59
CA THR A 97 -3.94 -11.98 -15.49
C THR A 97 -2.55 -12.18 -14.90
N GLY A 98 -1.85 -11.10 -14.54
CA GLY A 98 -0.53 -11.18 -13.91
C GLY A 98 -0.56 -11.55 -12.42
N PRO A 99 0.62 -11.65 -11.78
CA PRO A 99 0.74 -11.87 -10.34
C PRO A 99 -0.15 -10.95 -9.51
N CYS A 100 -0.80 -11.48 -8.48
CA CYS A 100 -1.71 -10.72 -7.63
C CYS A 100 -1.39 -10.98 -6.16
N LEU A 101 -0.93 -9.95 -5.46
CA LEU A 101 -0.46 -10.05 -4.08
C LEU A 101 -0.91 -8.85 -3.25
N ALA A 102 -1.40 -9.11 -2.04
CA ALA A 102 -1.55 -8.11 -1.01
C ALA A 102 -0.55 -8.39 0.12
N LEU A 103 0.14 -7.35 0.58
CA LEU A 103 1.18 -7.42 1.60
C LEU A 103 0.94 -6.38 2.70
N ASP A 104 1.38 -6.74 3.90
CA ASP A 104 1.37 -5.89 5.08
C ASP A 104 2.78 -5.91 5.69
N THR A 105 3.50 -4.81 5.46
CA THR A 105 4.78 -4.52 6.13
C THR A 105 4.66 -3.23 6.92
N ALA A 106 3.48 -2.96 7.48
CA ALA A 106 3.14 -1.73 8.21
C ALA A 106 3.41 -0.46 7.37
N CYS A 107 4.12 0.52 7.93
CA CYS A 107 4.31 1.86 7.37
C CYS A 107 4.99 1.89 5.99
N CYS A 108 5.74 0.84 5.62
CA CYS A 108 6.46 0.78 4.34
C CYS A 108 5.74 -0.05 3.26
N SER A 109 4.52 -0.54 3.51
CA SER A 109 3.80 -1.43 2.60
C SER A 109 3.70 -0.90 1.17
N ALA A 110 3.50 0.41 0.99
CA ALA A 110 3.44 1.03 -0.34
C ALA A 110 4.75 0.89 -1.12
N LEU A 111 5.89 1.18 -0.47
CA LEU A 111 7.22 1.10 -1.09
C LEU A 111 7.64 -0.35 -1.33
N VAL A 112 7.27 -1.27 -0.43
CA VAL A 112 7.52 -2.71 -0.63
C VAL A 112 6.70 -3.25 -1.79
N ALA A 113 5.44 -2.82 -1.97
CA ALA A 113 4.64 -3.19 -3.12
C ALA A 113 5.28 -2.73 -4.43
N ALA A 114 5.80 -1.50 -4.49
CA ALA A 114 6.55 -1.01 -5.64
C ALA A 114 7.85 -1.82 -5.87
N HIS A 115 8.61 -2.13 -4.82
CA HIS A 115 9.81 -2.95 -4.92
C HIS A 115 9.51 -4.34 -5.51
N VAL A 116 8.49 -5.04 -4.99
CA VAL A 116 8.13 -6.38 -5.51
C VAL A 116 7.63 -6.29 -6.96
N ALA A 117 6.86 -5.25 -7.30
CA ALA A 117 6.41 -5.01 -8.67
C ALA A 117 7.58 -4.84 -9.65
N THR A 118 8.61 -4.10 -9.25
CA THR A 118 9.82 -3.92 -10.08
C THR A 118 10.55 -5.23 -10.30
N GLY A 119 10.65 -6.07 -9.26
CA GLY A 119 11.25 -7.40 -9.39
C GLY A 119 10.49 -8.30 -10.35
N ALA A 120 9.16 -8.29 -10.30
CA ALA A 120 8.30 -9.06 -11.20
C ALA A 120 8.45 -8.64 -12.66
N LEU A 121 8.55 -7.33 -12.93
CA LEU A 121 8.83 -6.80 -14.26
C LEU A 121 10.21 -7.24 -14.76
N SER A 122 11.24 -7.11 -13.92
CA SER A 122 12.61 -7.55 -14.26
C SER A 122 12.70 -9.05 -14.53
N LEU A 123 11.92 -9.87 -13.82
CA LEU A 123 11.80 -11.30 -14.04
C LEU A 123 10.87 -11.68 -15.21
N LYS A 124 10.23 -10.70 -15.86
CA LYS A 124 9.25 -10.88 -16.95
C LYS A 124 8.05 -11.75 -16.53
N GLU A 125 7.67 -11.66 -15.26
CA GLU A 125 6.45 -12.29 -14.73
C GLU A 125 5.19 -11.49 -15.08
N CYS A 126 5.35 -10.28 -15.60
CA CYS A 126 4.27 -9.40 -16.09
C CYS A 126 4.83 -8.39 -17.10
N ASP A 127 3.94 -7.83 -17.93
CA ASP A 127 4.29 -6.79 -18.90
C ASP A 127 4.21 -5.38 -18.28
N GLN A 128 3.30 -5.21 -17.31
CA GLN A 128 3.13 -4.00 -16.51
C GLN A 128 2.75 -4.41 -15.08
N ALA A 129 2.91 -3.50 -14.12
CA ALA A 129 2.51 -3.76 -12.75
C ALA A 129 1.80 -2.55 -12.13
N LEU A 130 0.75 -2.83 -11.36
CA LEU A 130 0.14 -1.88 -10.43
C LEU A 130 0.81 -2.03 -9.06
N ALA A 131 1.46 -0.98 -8.59
CA ALA A 131 1.87 -0.85 -7.20
C ALA A 131 0.87 0.08 -6.50
N ALA A 132 -0.04 -0.50 -5.73
CA ALA A 132 -1.14 0.22 -5.09
C ALA A 132 -1.03 0.17 -3.57
N THR A 133 -1.58 1.17 -2.91
CA THR A 133 -1.74 1.21 -1.46
C THR A 133 -3.03 1.88 -1.06
N VAL A 134 -3.58 1.45 0.07
CA VAL A 134 -4.73 2.08 0.70
C VAL A 134 -4.63 1.93 2.21
N GLY A 135 -4.94 3.01 2.93
CA GLY A 135 -5.04 3.03 4.38
C GLY A 135 -6.15 3.96 4.82
N LEU A 136 -7.14 3.41 5.50
CA LEU A 136 -8.17 4.18 6.21
C LEU A 136 -8.01 4.01 7.73
N LEU A 137 -8.29 5.07 8.47
CA LEU A 137 -8.24 5.08 9.92
C LEU A 137 -9.50 4.42 10.47
N THR A 138 -9.28 3.35 11.23
CA THR A 138 -10.31 2.77 12.08
C THR A 138 -9.99 3.03 13.55
N GLU A 139 -11.03 3.25 14.34
CA GLU A 139 -10.95 3.63 15.76
C GLU A 139 -10.10 2.68 16.63
N PRO A 140 -10.19 1.33 16.48
CA PRO A 140 -9.44 0.42 17.35
C PRO A 140 -7.92 0.51 17.17
N ALA A 141 -7.44 0.68 15.94
CA ALA A 141 -6.00 0.74 15.65
C ALA A 141 -5.36 2.03 16.20
N SER A 142 -6.05 3.16 16.07
CA SER A 142 -5.56 4.46 16.58
C SER A 142 -5.38 4.47 18.10
N THR A 143 -6.27 3.79 18.82
CA THR A 143 -6.20 3.68 20.28
C THR A 143 -4.95 2.90 20.72
N ALA A 144 -4.65 1.77 20.06
CA ALA A 144 -3.48 0.94 20.38
C ALA A 144 -2.16 1.71 20.20
N PHE A 145 -2.00 2.46 19.11
CA PHE A 145 -0.82 3.29 18.87
C PHE A 145 -0.68 4.44 19.87
N SER A 146 -1.80 5.00 20.31
CA SER A 146 -1.83 6.05 21.35
C SER A 146 -1.37 5.50 22.69
N ILE A 147 -1.84 4.31 23.08
CA ILE A 147 -1.40 3.62 24.32
C ILE A 147 0.10 3.28 24.23
N ALA A 148 0.58 2.90 23.04
CA ALA A 148 2.00 2.64 22.81
C ALA A 148 2.89 3.89 22.78
N GLY A 149 2.31 5.10 22.95
CA GLY A 149 3.04 6.36 22.96
C GLY A 149 3.58 6.79 21.60
N MET A 150 3.01 6.28 20.51
CA MET A 150 3.48 6.59 19.15
C MET A 150 2.77 7.79 18.52
N ILE A 151 1.58 8.14 19.01
CA ILE A 151 0.76 9.23 18.47
C ILE A 151 1.05 10.54 19.20
N SER A 152 1.30 11.61 18.45
CA SER A 152 1.50 12.94 19.00
C SER A 152 0.22 13.45 19.68
N PRO A 153 0.26 13.81 20.98
CA PRO A 153 -0.88 14.45 21.66
C PRO A 153 -1.16 15.86 21.14
N ARG A 154 -0.20 16.49 20.44
CA ARG A 154 -0.32 17.81 19.83
C ARG A 154 -0.94 17.77 18.44
N GLY A 155 -1.16 16.58 17.88
CA GLY A 155 -1.82 16.40 16.60
C GLY A 155 -1.00 16.90 15.41
N ARG A 156 0.34 16.90 15.50
CA ARG A 156 1.24 17.16 14.36
C ARG A 156 2.48 16.26 14.39
N CYS A 157 2.98 15.89 13.21
CA CYS A 157 4.33 15.33 13.09
C CYS A 157 5.33 16.47 13.19
N HIS A 158 6.09 16.51 14.28
CA HIS A 158 7.12 17.51 14.53
C HIS A 158 8.48 17.04 13.98
N THR A 159 8.50 16.76 12.67
CA THR A 159 9.65 16.14 11.98
C THR A 159 10.92 16.97 12.12
N LEU A 160 11.99 16.33 12.60
CA LEU A 160 13.31 16.94 12.92
C LEU A 160 13.28 18.06 13.98
N ASP A 161 12.14 18.30 14.63
CA ASP A 161 12.04 19.26 15.72
C ASP A 161 12.43 18.57 17.05
N ALA A 162 13.14 19.29 17.92
CA ALA A 162 13.50 18.78 19.25
C ALA A 162 12.27 18.45 20.12
N GLN A 163 11.10 18.95 19.77
CA GLN A 163 9.81 18.68 20.42
C GLN A 163 9.06 17.47 19.84
N GLY A 164 9.70 16.66 18.98
CA GLY A 164 9.15 15.43 18.42
C GLY A 164 8.55 14.51 19.50
N ASP A 165 7.22 14.39 19.49
CA ASP A 165 6.42 13.69 20.51
C ASP A 165 5.54 12.57 19.93
N GLY A 166 5.80 12.16 18.68
CA GLY A 166 5.03 11.15 17.96
C GLY A 166 4.61 11.59 16.57
N TYR A 167 4.01 10.66 15.83
CA TYR A 167 3.43 10.94 14.51
C TYR A 167 1.91 11.14 14.61
N VAL A 168 1.31 11.61 13.53
CA VAL A 168 -0.15 11.67 13.36
C VAL A 168 -0.55 10.72 12.25
N ARG A 169 -1.63 9.98 12.45
CA ARG A 169 -2.12 9.06 11.43
C ARG A 169 -2.84 9.83 10.32
N GLY A 170 -2.58 9.45 9.07
CA GLY A 170 -3.30 9.93 7.90
C GLY A 170 -4.01 8.78 7.17
N GLU A 171 -4.94 9.16 6.30
CA GLU A 171 -5.57 8.27 5.33
C GLU A 171 -5.03 8.56 3.94
N GLY A 172 -5.02 7.55 3.08
CA GLY A 172 -4.60 7.74 1.70
C GLY A 172 -4.84 6.52 0.84
N CYS A 173 -4.99 6.75 -0.46
CA CYS A 173 -5.00 5.71 -1.48
C CYS A 173 -4.18 6.21 -2.67
N VAL A 174 -3.23 5.41 -3.12
CA VAL A 174 -2.35 5.74 -4.25
C VAL A 174 -2.17 4.49 -5.09
N THR A 175 -2.24 4.63 -6.40
CA THR A 175 -1.84 3.58 -7.35
C THR A 175 -0.79 4.15 -8.29
N LEU A 176 0.28 3.39 -8.50
CA LEU A 176 1.30 3.67 -9.51
C LEU A 176 1.20 2.59 -10.60
N VAL A 177 1.33 3.01 -11.85
CA VAL A 177 1.52 2.11 -13.00
C VAL A 177 3.00 2.06 -13.29
N LEU A 178 3.59 0.87 -13.19
CA LEU A 178 4.95 0.60 -13.60
C LEU A 178 4.90 -0.06 -14.97
N ASP A 179 5.53 0.60 -15.94
CA ASP A 179 5.55 0.18 -17.34
C ASP A 179 6.98 0.36 -17.88
N PRO A 180 7.68 -0.73 -18.24
CA PRO A 180 9.01 -0.68 -18.84
C PRO A 180 9.09 0.10 -20.15
N GLU A 181 7.96 0.22 -20.87
CA GLU A 181 7.88 0.89 -22.17
C GLU A 181 7.33 2.33 -22.06
N ALA A 182 7.12 2.85 -20.85
CA ALA A 182 6.61 4.20 -20.67
C ALA A 182 7.62 5.25 -21.14
N GLU A 183 7.24 6.00 -22.18
CA GLU A 183 8.03 7.14 -22.68
C GLU A 183 7.90 8.40 -21.79
N ASN A 184 6.85 8.45 -20.95
CA ASN A 184 6.56 9.55 -20.05
C ASN A 184 6.40 9.02 -18.61
N GLY A 185 7.10 9.62 -17.66
CA GLY A 185 7.02 9.23 -16.25
C GLY A 185 8.33 9.48 -15.49
N ALA A 186 8.35 9.09 -14.22
CA ALA A 186 9.57 9.07 -13.43
C ALA A 186 10.24 7.69 -13.56
N GLN A 187 11.54 7.68 -13.84
CA GLN A 187 12.32 6.44 -13.84
C GLN A 187 12.66 6.04 -12.41
N LEU A 188 12.33 4.81 -12.03
CA LEU A 188 12.80 4.24 -10.77
C LEU A 188 14.19 3.62 -10.99
N ALA A 189 15.22 4.35 -10.59
CA ALA A 189 16.62 3.93 -10.75
C ALA A 189 17.01 2.73 -9.86
N GLY A 190 16.27 2.44 -8.80
CA GLY A 190 16.58 1.31 -7.94
C GLY A 190 15.76 1.29 -6.67
N SER A 191 15.65 0.11 -6.06
CA SER A 191 15.00 -0.06 -4.77
C SER A 191 15.63 -1.23 -4.01
N ALA A 192 15.55 -1.18 -2.68
CA ALA A 192 15.95 -2.27 -1.81
C ALA A 192 15.03 -2.32 -0.59
N THR A 193 14.92 -3.51 0.02
CA THR A 193 14.21 -3.72 1.27
C THR A 193 15.09 -4.53 2.23
N MET A 194 15.03 -4.22 3.52
CA MET A 194 15.81 -4.91 4.55
C MET A 194 15.07 -4.83 5.89
N GLN A 195 15.26 -5.85 6.73
CA GLN A 195 14.78 -5.84 8.11
C GLN A 195 15.83 -5.26 9.06
N ASP A 196 15.36 -4.55 10.08
CA ASP A 196 16.21 -3.96 11.12
C ASP A 196 16.95 -5.02 11.95
N GLY A 197 16.40 -6.24 12.00
CA GLY A 197 16.95 -7.34 12.77
C GLY A 197 16.81 -7.12 14.27
N LEU A 198 17.76 -7.62 15.05
CA LEU A 198 17.78 -7.41 16.50
C LEU A 198 18.08 -5.93 16.81
N SER A 199 17.18 -5.28 17.54
CA SER A 199 17.26 -3.88 18.00
C SER A 199 16.93 -3.80 19.51
N ALA A 200 16.91 -2.58 20.08
CA ALA A 200 16.61 -2.34 21.49
C ALA A 200 15.19 -2.78 21.91
N SER A 201 14.25 -2.77 20.96
CA SER A 201 12.92 -3.36 21.07
C SER A 201 12.40 -3.69 19.66
N LEU A 202 11.28 -4.40 19.57
CA LEU A 202 10.66 -4.73 18.26
C LEU A 202 10.26 -3.49 17.45
N THR A 203 9.96 -2.38 18.13
CA THR A 203 9.51 -1.13 17.51
C THR A 203 10.60 -0.06 17.45
N ALA A 204 11.79 -0.33 18.02
CA ALA A 204 12.89 0.61 18.00
C ALA A 204 13.63 0.55 16.66
N PRO A 205 13.76 1.66 15.92
CA PRO A 205 14.46 1.68 14.65
C PRO A 205 15.96 1.37 14.83
N ASN A 206 16.57 0.77 13.81
CA ASN A 206 18.00 0.46 13.79
C ASN A 206 18.76 1.27 12.72
N GLY A 207 19.36 2.39 13.13
CA GLY A 207 20.10 3.27 12.20
C GLY A 207 21.27 2.59 11.48
N SER A 208 21.90 1.56 12.06
CA SER A 208 22.94 0.79 11.37
C SER A 208 22.37 -0.12 10.28
N ALA A 209 21.18 -0.70 10.49
CA ALA A 209 20.48 -1.44 9.46
C ALA A 209 20.01 -0.52 8.32
N GLN A 210 19.44 0.65 8.64
CA GLN A 210 19.04 1.65 7.64
C GLN A 210 20.22 2.15 6.80
N ARG A 211 21.39 2.39 7.41
CA ARG A 211 22.63 2.72 6.66
C ARG A 211 23.07 1.60 5.72
N ARG A 212 22.88 0.33 6.09
CA ARG A 212 23.16 -0.81 5.19
C ARG A 212 22.15 -0.86 4.05
N LEU A 213 20.87 -0.63 4.33
CA LEU A 213 19.82 -0.57 3.33
C LEU A 213 20.13 0.48 2.25
N LEU A 214 20.49 1.70 2.65
CA LEU A 214 20.84 2.77 1.70
C LEU A 214 22.02 2.40 0.80
N LYS A 215 22.98 1.62 1.29
CA LYS A 215 24.13 1.12 0.50
C LYS A 215 23.78 -0.10 -0.37
N ALA A 216 22.67 -0.76 -0.08
CA ALA A 216 22.23 -1.97 -0.77
C ALA A 216 21.31 -1.66 -1.96
N VAL A 217 20.80 -0.43 -2.06
CA VAL A 217 20.10 0.02 -3.26
C VAL A 217 21.06 -0.16 -4.43
N PRO A 218 20.68 -0.97 -5.45
CA PRO A 218 21.54 -1.17 -6.61
C PRO A 218 21.89 0.18 -7.21
N SER A 219 23.18 0.41 -7.46
CA SER A 219 23.54 1.36 -8.49
C SER A 219 23.19 0.68 -9.82
N GLU A 220 21.94 0.78 -10.26
CA GLU A 220 21.69 0.61 -11.69
C GLU A 220 22.64 1.60 -12.38
N SER A 221 23.50 1.07 -13.24
CA SER A 221 24.78 1.65 -13.65
C SER A 221 24.69 2.96 -14.42
N ASP A 222 23.49 3.50 -14.59
CA ASP A 222 23.18 4.57 -15.52
C ASP A 222 22.65 5.82 -14.82
N TYR A 223 22.35 5.77 -13.51
CA TYR A 223 22.03 6.99 -12.74
C TYR A 223 23.31 7.61 -12.17
N ASP A 224 23.88 8.56 -12.90
CA ASP A 224 25.01 9.39 -12.50
C ASP A 224 24.60 10.74 -11.89
N GLY A 225 23.29 10.94 -11.74
CA GLY A 225 22.70 12.16 -11.20
C GLY A 225 23.07 12.42 -9.74
N ALA A 226 23.28 13.70 -9.40
CA ALA A 226 23.38 14.10 -8.01
C ALA A 226 22.01 13.97 -7.32
N VAL A 227 21.99 13.56 -6.05
CA VAL A 227 20.76 13.58 -5.25
C VAL A 227 20.37 15.03 -4.99
N GLU A 228 19.32 15.50 -5.65
CA GLU A 228 18.82 16.87 -5.52
C GLU A 228 17.90 17.07 -4.31
N SER A 229 17.15 16.02 -3.95
CA SER A 229 16.21 16.03 -2.83
C SER A 229 16.15 14.68 -2.13
N LEU A 230 15.88 14.70 -0.82
CA LEU A 230 15.67 13.52 0.00
C LEU A 230 14.32 13.63 0.70
N GLU A 231 13.47 12.63 0.50
CA GLU A 231 12.24 12.45 1.28
C GLU A 231 12.49 11.37 2.33
N MET A 232 12.35 11.75 3.62
CA MET A 232 12.57 10.85 4.75
C MET A 232 11.25 10.35 5.33
N HIS A 233 11.30 9.26 6.10
CA HIS A 233 10.10 8.77 6.80
C HIS A 233 9.53 9.80 7.80
N GLY A 234 10.42 10.51 8.51
CA GLY A 234 10.10 11.77 9.18
C GLY A 234 8.94 11.72 10.17
N THR A 235 8.94 10.75 11.08
CA THR A 235 7.81 10.50 11.98
C THR A 235 7.63 11.53 13.10
N GLY A 236 8.58 12.44 13.31
CA GLY A 236 8.50 13.40 14.43
C GLY A 236 8.70 12.71 15.78
N THR A 237 9.52 11.65 15.82
CA THR A 237 9.80 10.90 17.05
C THR A 237 11.23 11.16 17.51
N ALA A 238 11.41 11.33 18.83
CA ALA A 238 12.72 11.56 19.43
C ALA A 238 13.74 10.44 19.19
N LEU A 239 13.28 9.22 18.86
CA LEU A 239 14.14 8.07 18.58
C LEU A 239 14.32 7.80 17.08
N GLY A 240 13.32 8.09 16.24
CA GLY A 240 13.33 7.72 14.82
C GLY A 240 13.83 8.82 13.88
N ASP A 241 13.76 10.08 14.28
CA ASP A 241 14.21 11.19 13.46
C ASP A 241 15.75 11.41 13.51
N PRO A 242 16.46 11.24 14.65
CA PRO A 242 17.92 11.28 14.71
C PRO A 242 18.63 10.08 14.05
#